data_AF-A0A916SNS5-F1
#
_entry.id   AF-A0A916SNS5-F1
#
_cell.length_a   1.000
_cell.length_b   1.000
_cell.length_c   1.000
_cell.angle_alpha   90.00
_cell.angle_beta   90.00
_cell.angle_gamma   90.00
#
_symmetry.space_group_name_H-M   'P 1'
#
loop_
_entity.id
_entity.type
_entity.pdbx_description
1 polymer ?
#
loop_
_entity_poly.entity_id
_entity_poly.type
_entity_poly.pdbx_seq_one_letter_code
_entity_poly.pdbx_strand_id
1 'polypeptide(L)'
;MVTVVQKELQRYASLSGWRKLIVVSTVVLFAASFAISIIGAGGIREPAVKHLGVGLTIAAGVLAAMSAFLRHGPSSRALLHPMIAPVAYLIYSLLVPLAYMAVTGRGIQVMPASIYTSASSSVMCLTVLAYCAGVFLASVVRANRRSLTDPALLVAPERDRRGVFSRDVGRLILILALTAKVQQLIVNGPVFTRVYGADQLDYDLGTTIAVAGATLTTVGCLLVMYSNVRRVGHPLQWPDWALLGAVGFISLFLLGTRSEIIAPVVLFLWFRLQSGKKFSIWIPIAAVAAAGGIFALVAQLRVKSPDAPDYPAIESLLVDTSSPILLTSNVAALVPSSTDFYFGSTYLEALKFMLPGPVARALFGEPTGTGAFAYRDLIDFTFSGQGWGFSLPTEAYLNFGFVGVVVIAGLVGWLFGRAYLWANEPHNVNRLSAYVYPLLLSYLPFGLRSDALGQMKSIIYPLLIILGVLLVERWLLSRNAASVDSGPQWQWRTLLPRRGSLD
;
A
#
# COMPACT_ATOMS: atom_id res chain seq x y z
N MET A 1 -7.40 8.50 31.11
CA MET A 1 -7.58 9.11 29.77
C MET A 1 -7.47 10.64 29.84
N VAL A 2 -8.19 11.31 30.75
CA VAL A 2 -8.14 12.77 30.97
C VAL A 2 -6.71 13.30 31.26
N THR A 3 -5.97 12.69 32.18
CA THR A 3 -4.57 13.05 32.48
C THR A 3 -3.60 12.85 31.31
N VAL A 4 -3.91 11.93 30.39
CA VAL A 4 -3.12 11.67 29.18
C VAL A 4 -3.41 12.73 28.11
N VAL A 5 -4.68 13.08 27.93
CA VAL A 5 -5.10 14.19 27.06
C VAL A 5 -4.48 15.49 27.56
N GLN A 6 -4.45 15.72 28.87
CA GLN A 6 -3.89 16.93 29.48
C GLN A 6 -2.37 17.04 29.30
N LYS A 7 -1.63 15.93 29.42
CA LYS A 7 -0.17 15.89 29.17
C LYS A 7 0.17 16.10 27.70
N GLU A 8 -0.63 15.56 26.78
CA GLU A 8 -0.44 15.81 25.34
C GLU A 8 -0.86 17.22 24.94
N LEU A 9 -1.87 17.81 25.59
CA LEU A 9 -2.21 19.23 25.44
C LEU A 9 -1.07 20.13 25.95
N GLN A 10 -0.40 19.78 27.06
CA GLN A 10 0.77 20.49 27.57
C GLN A 10 2.00 20.32 26.64
N ARG A 11 2.23 19.13 26.07
CA ARG A 11 3.24 18.93 25.01
C ARG A 11 2.91 19.73 23.76
N TYR A 12 1.64 19.79 23.38
CA TYR A 12 1.15 20.67 22.32
C TYR A 12 1.46 22.13 22.64
N ALA A 13 1.26 22.54 23.90
CA ALA A 13 1.59 23.88 24.37
C ALA A 13 3.10 24.18 24.33
N SER A 14 3.96 23.16 24.36
CA SER A 14 5.42 23.30 24.21
C SER A 14 5.93 23.31 22.75
N LEU A 15 5.08 22.99 21.77
CA LEU A 15 5.47 23.09 20.35
C LEU A 15 5.67 24.57 19.98
N SER A 16 6.67 24.87 19.14
CA SER A 16 6.86 26.22 18.59
C SER A 16 5.59 26.73 17.91
N GLY A 17 5.31 28.05 18.00
CA GLY A 17 4.01 28.64 17.63
C GLY A 17 3.48 28.20 16.25
N TRP A 18 4.35 28.09 15.25
CA TRP A 18 3.96 27.66 13.90
C TRP A 18 3.55 26.17 13.81
N ARG A 19 4.10 25.29 14.65
CA ARG A 19 3.72 23.86 14.68
C ARG A 19 2.33 23.66 15.28
N LYS A 20 1.97 24.48 16.27
CA LYS A 20 0.60 24.52 16.80
C LYS A 20 -0.36 25.04 15.74
N LEU A 21 0.01 26.12 15.05
CA LEU A 21 -0.78 26.71 13.98
C LEU A 21 -1.09 25.67 12.90
N ILE A 22 -0.10 24.94 12.39
CA ILE A 22 -0.35 23.94 11.33
C ILE A 22 -1.32 22.86 11.79
N VAL A 23 -1.19 22.33 13.00
CA VAL A 23 -2.11 21.28 13.48
C VAL A 23 -3.50 21.85 13.66
N VAL A 24 -3.62 22.99 14.33
CA VAL A 24 -4.92 23.64 14.56
C VAL A 24 -5.56 23.95 13.21
N SER A 25 -4.81 24.48 12.24
CA SER A 25 -5.27 24.71 10.87
C SER A 25 -5.68 23.42 10.18
N THR A 26 -4.92 22.32 10.28
CA THR A 26 -5.32 21.03 9.70
C THR A 26 -6.61 20.50 10.34
N VAL A 27 -6.75 20.58 11.66
CA VAL A 27 -7.96 20.11 12.38
C VAL A 27 -9.16 21.00 12.07
N VAL A 28 -8.97 22.32 12.00
CA VAL A 28 -10.03 23.28 11.64
C VAL A 28 -10.44 23.10 10.18
N LEU A 29 -9.49 22.97 9.25
CA LEU A 29 -9.78 22.70 7.84
C LEU A 29 -10.43 21.33 7.64
N PHE A 30 -10.05 20.35 8.43
CA PHE A 30 -10.69 19.03 8.47
C PHE A 30 -12.14 19.15 8.94
N ALA A 31 -12.38 19.81 10.07
CA ALA A 31 -13.72 20.00 10.62
C ALA A 31 -14.61 20.83 9.68
N ALA A 32 -14.05 21.87 9.07
CA ALA A 32 -14.72 22.69 8.08
C ALA A 32 -15.04 21.90 6.80
N SER A 33 -14.08 21.15 6.26
CA SER A 33 -14.31 20.30 5.09
C SER A 33 -15.37 19.22 5.36
N PHE A 34 -15.29 18.56 6.52
CA PHE A 34 -16.29 17.57 6.94
C PHE A 34 -17.69 18.19 7.08
N ALA A 35 -17.80 19.34 7.74
CA ALA A 35 -19.06 20.06 7.87
C ALA A 35 -19.61 20.49 6.50
N ILE A 36 -18.76 20.98 5.60
CA ILE A 36 -19.15 21.39 4.24
C ILE A 36 -19.60 20.17 3.42
N SER A 37 -18.92 19.03 3.53
CA SER A 37 -19.33 17.77 2.88
C SER A 37 -20.70 17.29 3.37
N ILE A 38 -20.96 17.36 4.68
CA ILE A 38 -22.27 17.00 5.25
C ILE A 38 -23.35 17.98 4.81
N ILE A 39 -23.09 19.28 4.86
CA ILE A 39 -24.04 20.33 4.46
C ILE A 39 -24.33 20.24 2.95
N GLY A 40 -23.32 19.95 2.14
CA GLY A 40 -23.46 19.76 0.69
C GLY A 40 -24.28 18.54 0.28
N ALA A 41 -24.34 17.51 1.13
CA ALA A 41 -25.26 16.38 0.94
C ALA A 41 -26.74 16.77 1.18
N GLY A 42 -27.00 17.90 1.86
CA GLY A 42 -28.34 18.39 2.21
C GLY A 42 -29.01 19.31 1.17
N GLY A 43 -28.51 19.42 -0.07
CA GLY A 43 -29.24 20.07 -1.18
C GLY A 43 -29.01 21.57 -1.38
N ILE A 44 -27.97 22.19 -0.81
CA ILE A 44 -27.64 23.61 -1.05
C ILE A 44 -26.78 23.76 -2.32
N ARG A 45 -27.09 24.78 -3.15
CA ARG A 45 -26.49 25.12 -4.48
C ARG A 45 -25.15 24.43 -4.80
N GLU A 46 -25.24 23.40 -5.64
CA GLU A 46 -24.26 22.32 -5.81
C GLU A 46 -22.82 22.70 -6.22
N PRO A 47 -22.54 23.59 -7.17
CA PRO A 47 -21.18 23.67 -7.73
C PRO A 47 -20.18 24.30 -6.75
N ALA A 48 -20.52 25.45 -6.15
CA ALA A 48 -19.60 26.17 -5.27
C ALA A 48 -19.23 25.37 -4.01
N VAL A 49 -20.19 24.65 -3.43
CA VAL A 49 -19.98 23.81 -2.24
C VAL A 49 -19.09 22.60 -2.58
N LYS A 50 -19.30 21.96 -3.74
CA LYS A 50 -18.45 20.86 -4.25
C LYS A 50 -17.00 21.32 -4.43
N HIS A 51 -16.78 22.46 -5.11
CA HIS A 51 -15.42 22.99 -5.33
C HIS A 51 -14.72 23.39 -4.04
N LEU A 52 -15.44 24.01 -3.10
CA LEU A 52 -14.88 24.45 -1.83
C LEU A 52 -14.46 23.25 -0.96
N GLY A 53 -15.29 22.21 -0.85
CA GLY A 53 -14.95 21.00 -0.07
C GLY A 53 -13.73 20.25 -0.61
N VAL A 54 -13.64 20.08 -1.94
CA VAL A 54 -12.46 19.47 -2.58
C VAL A 54 -11.21 20.33 -2.36
N GLY A 55 -11.31 21.65 -2.58
CA GLY A 55 -10.21 22.58 -2.37
C GLY A 55 -9.70 22.60 -0.93
N LEU A 56 -10.60 22.64 0.05
CA LEU A 56 -10.26 22.58 1.47
C LEU A 56 -9.62 21.25 1.87
N THR A 57 -10.07 20.14 1.28
CA THR A 57 -9.48 18.82 1.57
C THR A 57 -8.08 18.69 0.99
N ILE A 58 -7.88 19.14 -0.25
CA ILE A 58 -6.55 19.21 -0.85
C ILE A 58 -5.64 20.08 0.03
N ALA A 59 -6.11 21.26 0.44
CA ALA A 59 -5.36 22.15 1.32
C ALA A 59 -5.04 21.48 2.68
N ALA A 60 -6.00 20.82 3.32
CA ALA A 60 -5.80 20.12 4.58
C ALA A 60 -4.79 18.96 4.45
N GLY A 61 -4.89 18.17 3.38
CA GLY A 61 -3.96 17.08 3.08
C GLY A 61 -2.54 17.58 2.79
N VAL A 62 -2.41 18.66 2.01
CA VAL A 62 -1.13 19.34 1.76
C VAL A 62 -0.55 19.87 3.07
N LEU A 63 -1.34 20.53 3.91
CA LEU A 63 -0.89 21.04 5.21
C LEU A 63 -0.48 19.90 6.16
N ALA A 64 -1.18 18.77 6.17
CA ALA A 64 -0.81 17.60 6.95
C ALA A 64 0.53 17.01 6.48
N ALA A 65 0.72 16.88 5.16
CA ALA A 65 1.97 16.43 4.56
C ALA A 65 3.13 17.40 4.86
N MET A 66 2.89 18.72 4.72
CA MET A 66 3.85 19.76 5.08
C MET A 66 4.18 19.72 6.58
N SER A 67 3.19 19.53 7.46
CA SER A 67 3.40 19.37 8.91
C SER A 67 4.33 18.19 9.21
N ALA A 68 4.07 17.05 8.57
CA ALA A 68 4.89 15.85 8.73
C ALA A 68 6.31 16.07 8.21
N PHE A 69 6.45 16.69 7.03
CA PHE A 69 7.75 17.05 6.44
C PHE A 69 8.55 17.97 7.38
N LEU A 70 7.90 19.00 7.92
CA LEU A 70 8.52 19.97 8.83
C LEU A 70 8.86 19.37 10.21
N ARG A 71 8.13 18.34 10.67
CA ARG A 71 8.43 17.62 11.92
C ARG A 71 9.60 16.65 11.78
N HIS A 72 9.68 15.94 10.65
CA HIS A 72 10.72 14.93 10.40
C HIS A 72 11.96 15.50 9.70
N GLY A 73 11.92 16.79 9.35
CA GLY A 73 12.93 17.48 8.57
C GLY A 73 12.95 17.01 7.11
N PRO A 74 13.74 17.68 6.25
CA PRO A 74 13.92 17.30 4.85
C PRO A 74 14.76 16.01 4.68
N SER A 75 14.82 15.16 5.71
CA SER A 75 15.52 13.90 5.61
C SER A 75 14.84 13.02 4.56
N SER A 76 15.64 12.35 3.74
CA SER A 76 15.16 11.43 2.70
C SER A 76 14.20 10.36 3.23
N ARG A 77 14.32 9.99 4.51
CA ARG A 77 13.42 9.05 5.21
C ARG A 77 12.01 9.60 5.43
N ALA A 78 11.83 10.92 5.46
CA ALA A 78 10.52 11.54 5.65
C ALA A 78 9.62 11.39 4.42
N LEU A 79 10.19 11.32 3.21
CA LEU A 79 9.42 11.27 1.96
C LEU A 79 8.42 10.11 1.91
N LEU A 80 8.79 8.97 2.49
CA LEU A 80 7.93 7.78 2.55
C LEU A 80 7.27 7.60 3.91
N HIS A 81 7.16 8.66 4.71
CA HIS A 81 6.34 8.67 5.91
C HIS A 81 4.85 8.49 5.52
N PRO A 82 4.02 7.81 6.35
CA PRO A 82 2.62 7.55 6.02
C PRO A 82 1.77 8.82 5.79
N MET A 83 2.16 9.95 6.39
CA MET A 83 1.53 11.26 6.15
C MET A 83 1.99 11.98 4.87
N ILE A 84 3.00 11.47 4.16
CA ILE A 84 3.54 12.12 2.96
C ILE A 84 3.21 11.25 1.74
N ALA A 85 3.91 10.14 1.52
CA ALA A 85 3.73 9.36 0.30
C ALA A 85 2.32 8.75 0.16
N PRO A 86 1.76 8.03 1.17
CA PRO A 86 0.39 7.53 1.05
C PRO A 86 -0.68 8.61 0.94
N VAL A 87 -0.55 9.71 1.69
CA VAL A 87 -1.49 10.84 1.60
C VAL A 87 -1.42 11.51 0.24
N ALA A 88 -0.22 11.76 -0.29
CA ALA A 88 -0.03 12.32 -1.62
C ALA A 88 -0.65 11.41 -2.69
N TYR A 89 -0.46 10.09 -2.57
CA TYR A 89 -1.09 9.12 -3.46
C TYR A 89 -2.61 9.13 -3.34
N LEU A 90 -3.17 9.16 -2.13
CA LEU A 90 -4.61 9.27 -1.89
C LEU A 90 -5.20 10.55 -2.48
N ILE A 91 -4.55 11.70 -2.29
CA ILE A 91 -4.96 12.98 -2.89
C ILE A 91 -4.93 12.88 -4.42
N TYR A 92 -3.82 12.36 -4.97
CA TYR A 92 -3.67 12.17 -6.41
C TYR A 92 -4.75 11.26 -6.97
N SER A 93 -5.02 10.11 -6.34
CA SER A 93 -5.95 9.14 -6.88
C SER A 93 -7.42 9.49 -6.65
N LEU A 94 -7.75 10.16 -5.55
CA LEU A 94 -9.15 10.40 -5.17
C LEU A 94 -9.62 11.83 -5.45
N LEU A 95 -8.74 12.83 -5.36
CA LEU A 95 -9.12 14.24 -5.44
C LEU A 95 -8.71 14.92 -6.74
N VAL A 96 -7.60 14.52 -7.37
CA VAL A 96 -7.18 15.14 -8.64
C VAL A 96 -8.16 14.87 -9.77
N PRO A 97 -8.68 13.65 -9.99
CA PRO A 97 -9.66 13.46 -11.04
C PRO A 97 -10.95 14.25 -10.74
N LEU A 98 -11.40 14.28 -9.48
CA LEU A 98 -12.52 15.14 -9.04
C LEU A 98 -12.29 16.61 -9.39
N ALA A 99 -11.12 17.16 -9.04
CA ALA A 99 -10.78 18.54 -9.33
C ALA A 99 -10.74 18.80 -10.85
N TYR A 100 -10.17 17.88 -11.63
CA TYR A 100 -10.14 17.97 -13.08
C TYR A 100 -11.54 18.09 -13.68
N MET A 101 -12.46 17.20 -13.29
CA MET A 101 -13.82 17.15 -13.85
C MET A 101 -14.64 18.35 -13.40
N ALA A 102 -14.43 18.78 -12.16
CA ALA A 102 -15.07 19.96 -11.61
C ALA A 102 -14.61 21.24 -12.32
N VAL A 103 -13.31 21.38 -12.63
CA VAL A 103 -12.76 22.57 -13.30
C VAL A 103 -13.08 22.59 -14.79
N THR A 104 -13.00 21.44 -15.46
CA THR A 104 -13.15 21.37 -16.92
C THR A 104 -14.59 21.16 -17.36
N GLY A 105 -15.47 20.68 -16.48
CA GLY A 105 -16.80 20.19 -16.84
C GLY A 105 -16.78 18.95 -17.73
N ARG A 106 -15.61 18.34 -17.97
CA ARG A 106 -15.43 17.17 -18.84
C ARG A 106 -15.38 15.90 -18.01
N GLY A 107 -15.88 14.83 -18.61
CA GLY A 107 -15.70 13.48 -18.11
C GLY A 107 -14.26 13.00 -18.23
N ILE A 108 -13.96 11.83 -17.66
CA ILE A 108 -12.69 11.13 -17.87
C ILE A 108 -13.01 9.83 -18.61
N GLN A 109 -12.64 9.77 -19.89
CA GLN A 109 -13.02 8.67 -20.80
C GLN A 109 -14.52 8.36 -20.78
N VAL A 110 -14.88 7.12 -20.43
CA VAL A 110 -16.25 6.59 -20.39
C VAL A 110 -17.07 7.14 -19.21
N MET A 111 -16.49 8.01 -18.38
CA MET A 111 -17.13 8.55 -17.19
C MET A 111 -17.64 9.97 -17.47
N PRO A 112 -18.90 10.16 -17.89
CA PRO A 112 -19.44 11.50 -18.10
C PRO A 112 -19.39 12.33 -16.80
N ALA A 113 -19.17 13.64 -16.95
CA ALA A 113 -19.11 14.57 -15.82
C ALA A 113 -20.40 14.57 -14.96
N SER A 114 -21.52 14.18 -15.55
CA SER A 114 -22.82 14.09 -14.88
C SER A 114 -22.91 12.97 -13.84
N ILE A 115 -22.07 11.94 -13.92
CA ILE A 115 -22.06 10.86 -12.92
C ILE A 115 -21.54 11.38 -11.57
N TYR A 116 -20.79 12.48 -11.53
CA TYR A 116 -20.21 12.98 -10.29
C TYR A 116 -21.22 13.68 -9.38
N THR A 117 -21.50 13.04 -8.25
CA THR A 117 -22.41 13.54 -7.22
C THR A 117 -21.66 14.27 -6.10
N SER A 118 -22.39 15.06 -5.31
CA SER A 118 -21.87 15.64 -4.06
C SER A 118 -21.46 14.55 -3.06
N ALA A 119 -22.18 13.41 -3.09
CA ALA A 119 -21.89 12.26 -2.25
C ALA A 119 -20.53 11.64 -2.58
N SER A 120 -20.22 11.35 -3.86
CA SER A 120 -18.92 10.78 -4.21
C SER A 120 -17.75 11.70 -3.88
N SER A 121 -17.92 13.01 -4.12
CA SER A 121 -16.94 14.03 -3.70
C SER A 121 -16.67 14.00 -2.20
N SER A 122 -17.74 13.89 -1.41
CA SER A 122 -17.67 13.82 0.06
C SER A 122 -17.00 12.54 0.54
N VAL A 123 -17.29 11.39 -0.07
CA VAL A 123 -16.63 10.10 0.23
C VAL A 123 -15.13 10.18 -0.03
N MET A 124 -14.70 10.72 -1.18
CA MET A 124 -13.28 10.86 -1.50
C MET A 124 -12.57 11.77 -0.49
N CYS A 125 -13.18 12.91 -0.17
CA CYS A 125 -12.62 13.84 0.81
C CYS A 125 -12.50 13.18 2.19
N LEU A 126 -13.57 12.53 2.64
CA LEU A 126 -13.60 11.81 3.92
C LEU A 126 -12.57 10.69 4.01
N THR A 127 -12.32 9.99 2.92
CA THR A 127 -11.30 8.93 2.86
C THR A 127 -9.91 9.48 3.17
N VAL A 128 -9.51 10.56 2.49
CA VAL A 128 -8.19 11.21 2.70
C VAL A 128 -8.08 11.73 4.13
N LEU A 129 -9.12 12.42 4.59
CA LEU A 129 -9.19 13.01 5.93
C LEU A 129 -9.08 11.91 7.00
N ALA A 130 -9.97 10.93 6.98
CA ALA A 130 -9.99 9.84 7.95
C ALA A 130 -8.68 9.05 7.96
N TYR A 131 -8.08 8.78 6.79
CA TYR A 131 -6.75 8.18 6.70
C TYR A 131 -5.70 9.00 7.48
N CYS A 132 -5.63 10.32 7.24
CA CYS A 132 -4.73 11.20 7.97
C CYS A 132 -4.97 11.12 9.48
N ALA A 133 -6.23 11.18 9.92
CA ALA A 133 -6.59 11.08 11.33
C ALA A 133 -6.13 9.75 11.95
N GLY A 134 -6.29 8.64 11.23
CA GLY A 134 -5.81 7.33 11.64
C GLY A 134 -4.30 7.28 11.83
N VAL A 135 -3.53 7.78 10.86
CA VAL A 135 -2.05 7.84 10.95
C VAL A 135 -1.63 8.69 12.16
N PHE A 136 -2.31 9.82 12.39
CA PHE A 136 -2.05 10.69 13.54
C PHE A 136 -2.31 9.95 14.85
N LEU A 137 -3.45 9.27 14.99
CA LEU A 137 -3.80 8.50 16.17
C LEU A 137 -2.75 7.44 16.51
N ALA A 138 -2.23 6.72 15.50
CA ALA A 138 -1.16 5.74 15.69
C ALA A 138 0.12 6.35 16.29
N SER A 139 0.46 7.58 15.90
CA SER A 139 1.63 8.31 16.40
C SER A 139 1.47 8.73 17.87
N VAL A 140 0.27 9.17 18.26
CA VAL A 140 -0.05 9.56 19.65
C VAL A 140 0.08 8.36 20.59
N VAL A 141 -0.41 7.18 20.19
CA VAL A 141 -0.35 5.96 21.01
C VAL A 141 1.10 5.54 21.33
N ARG A 142 2.07 5.78 20.44
CA ARG A 142 3.47 5.42 20.67
C ARG A 142 4.20 6.37 21.63
N ALA A 143 3.85 7.65 21.65
CA ALA A 143 4.49 8.64 22.53
C ALA A 143 4.47 8.21 24.01
N ASN A 144 3.51 7.34 24.38
CA ASN A 144 3.33 6.80 25.71
C ASN A 144 4.20 5.58 26.08
N ARG A 145 4.90 4.94 25.12
CA ARG A 145 5.64 3.67 25.37
C ARG A 145 7.18 3.80 25.44
N ARG A 146 7.74 5.01 25.33
CA ARG A 146 9.18 5.22 25.05
C ARG A 146 10.17 5.02 26.21
N SER A 147 9.82 4.35 27.30
CA SER A 147 10.59 4.47 28.57
C SER A 147 11.51 3.31 28.98
N LEU A 148 11.63 2.18 28.28
CA LEU A 148 12.17 0.97 28.94
C LEU A 148 13.11 0.06 28.13
N THR A 149 13.88 0.55 27.15
CA THR A 149 14.82 -0.36 26.47
C THR A 149 16.19 0.27 26.24
N ASP A 150 17.17 -0.30 26.93
CA ASP A 150 18.59 0.03 26.82
C ASP A 150 19.12 -0.37 25.43
N PRO A 151 19.60 0.58 24.61
CA PRO A 151 20.18 0.32 23.29
C PRO A 151 21.38 -0.63 23.32
N ALA A 152 22.06 -0.76 24.47
CA ALA A 152 23.31 -1.51 24.61
C ALA A 152 23.15 -3.04 24.50
N LEU A 153 21.93 -3.59 24.66
CA LEU A 153 21.68 -5.04 24.67
C LEU A 153 21.49 -5.67 23.27
N LEU A 154 21.54 -4.89 22.18
CA LEU A 154 21.32 -5.40 20.81
C LEU A 154 22.65 -5.71 20.11
N VAL A 155 23.26 -6.82 20.53
CA VAL A 155 24.52 -7.45 20.10
C VAL A 155 24.66 -7.57 18.55
N ALA A 156 25.87 -7.28 18.05
CA ALA A 156 26.22 -7.06 16.63
C ALA A 156 26.51 -8.31 15.75
N PRO A 157 27.11 -9.43 16.20
CA PRO A 157 27.50 -10.52 15.30
C PRO A 157 26.36 -11.43 14.77
N GLU A 158 25.27 -11.64 15.52
CA GLU A 158 24.15 -12.47 15.02
C GLU A 158 23.39 -11.83 13.84
N ARG A 159 23.50 -10.51 13.68
CA ARG A 159 22.80 -9.77 12.62
C ARG A 159 23.27 -10.17 11.23
N ASP A 160 24.53 -10.53 11.07
CA ASP A 160 25.10 -10.77 9.75
C ASP A 160 24.65 -12.12 9.17
N ARG A 161 24.68 -13.21 9.94
CA ARG A 161 24.30 -14.55 9.45
C ARG A 161 22.84 -14.65 9.00
N ARG A 162 21.90 -14.10 9.77
CA ARG A 162 20.46 -14.06 9.41
C ARG A 162 20.23 -13.37 8.06
N GLY A 163 20.91 -12.24 7.85
CA GLY A 163 20.82 -11.54 6.59
C GLY A 163 21.29 -12.35 5.37
N VAL A 164 22.19 -13.35 5.50
CA VAL A 164 22.56 -14.23 4.37
C VAL A 164 21.35 -15.06 3.97
N PHE A 165 20.82 -15.78 4.97
CA PHE A 165 19.83 -16.80 4.74
C PHE A 165 18.57 -16.19 4.12
N SER A 166 18.05 -15.13 4.74
CA SER A 166 16.89 -14.40 4.24
C SER A 166 17.09 -13.87 2.81
N ARG A 167 18.29 -13.40 2.46
CA ARG A 167 18.60 -12.95 1.10
C ARG A 167 18.60 -14.09 0.10
N ASP A 168 19.27 -15.19 0.43
CA ASP A 168 19.44 -16.32 -0.49
C ASP A 168 18.10 -17.05 -0.70
N VAL A 169 17.28 -17.18 0.34
CA VAL A 169 15.88 -17.61 0.21
C VAL A 169 15.06 -16.62 -0.62
N GLY A 170 15.27 -15.31 -0.44
CA GLY A 170 14.63 -14.28 -1.26
C GLY A 170 14.98 -14.43 -2.75
N ARG A 171 16.23 -14.74 -3.09
CA ARG A 171 16.67 -15.04 -4.47
C ARG A 171 15.99 -16.29 -5.02
N LEU A 172 15.92 -17.36 -4.23
CA LEU A 172 15.23 -18.58 -4.61
C LEU A 172 13.74 -18.30 -4.90
N ILE A 173 13.08 -17.52 -4.05
CA ILE A 173 11.69 -17.09 -4.26
C ILE A 173 11.55 -16.26 -5.55
N LEU A 174 12.49 -15.38 -5.87
CA LEU A 174 12.48 -14.63 -7.15
C LEU A 174 12.68 -15.54 -8.36
N ILE A 175 13.52 -16.59 -8.26
CA ILE A 175 13.66 -17.60 -9.30
C ILE A 175 12.33 -18.33 -9.52
N LEU A 176 11.66 -18.76 -8.44
CA LEU A 176 10.34 -19.38 -8.52
C LEU A 176 9.30 -18.43 -9.14
N ALA A 177 9.33 -17.15 -8.76
CA ALA A 177 8.47 -16.14 -9.35
C ALA A 177 8.73 -15.96 -10.86
N LEU A 178 9.99 -15.98 -11.28
CA LEU A 178 10.38 -15.92 -12.68
C LEU A 178 9.89 -17.14 -13.45
N THR A 179 10.03 -18.34 -12.89
CA THR A 179 9.49 -19.58 -13.47
C THR A 179 7.98 -19.51 -13.62
N ALA A 180 7.25 -19.03 -12.61
CA ALA A 180 5.81 -18.83 -12.69
C ALA A 180 5.43 -17.85 -13.82
N LYS A 181 6.19 -16.78 -14.02
CA LYS A 181 5.97 -15.81 -15.10
C LYS A 181 6.28 -16.35 -16.48
N VAL A 182 7.34 -17.16 -16.62
CA VAL A 182 7.63 -17.85 -17.88
C VAL A 182 6.52 -18.84 -18.21
N GLN A 183 6.05 -19.60 -17.21
CA GLN A 183 4.91 -20.49 -17.39
C GLN A 183 3.65 -19.72 -17.78
N GLN A 184 3.38 -18.59 -17.12
CA GLN A 184 2.29 -17.70 -17.49
C GLN A 184 2.44 -17.25 -18.94
N LEU A 185 3.61 -16.82 -19.39
CA LEU A 185 3.87 -16.42 -20.78
C LEU A 185 3.61 -17.56 -21.77
N ILE A 186 3.99 -18.80 -21.43
CA ILE A 186 3.76 -19.99 -22.26
C ILE A 186 2.26 -20.29 -22.38
N VAL A 187 1.54 -20.30 -21.27
CA VAL A 187 0.10 -20.61 -21.23
C VAL A 187 -0.72 -19.51 -21.89
N ASN A 188 -0.36 -18.25 -21.61
CA ASN A 188 -1.18 -17.10 -21.93
C ASN A 188 -0.82 -16.42 -23.25
N GLY A 189 0.36 -16.69 -23.78
CA GLY A 189 0.95 -15.93 -24.86
C GLY A 189 1.45 -14.54 -24.42
N PRO A 190 2.12 -13.81 -25.31
CA PRO A 190 2.65 -12.49 -25.04
C PRO A 190 1.54 -11.42 -24.97
N VAL A 191 1.83 -10.28 -24.33
CA VAL A 191 0.88 -9.16 -24.10
C VAL A 191 0.11 -8.71 -25.35
N PHE A 192 0.74 -8.81 -26.53
CA PHE A 192 0.18 -8.35 -27.79
C PHE A 192 -1.01 -9.18 -28.28
N THR A 193 -1.23 -10.37 -27.73
CA THR A 193 -2.35 -11.24 -28.14
C THR A 193 -3.58 -11.06 -27.27
N ARG A 194 -3.55 -10.22 -26.23
CA ARG A 194 -4.63 -10.11 -25.24
C ARG A 194 -5.26 -8.73 -25.17
N VAL A 195 -6.59 -8.72 -25.10
CA VAL A 195 -7.37 -7.53 -24.79
C VAL A 195 -7.20 -7.21 -23.30
N TYR A 196 -7.01 -5.94 -22.97
CA TYR A 196 -6.88 -5.51 -21.59
C TYR A 196 -8.16 -5.82 -20.80
N GLY A 197 -8.01 -6.51 -19.67
CA GLY A 197 -9.13 -6.83 -18.78
C GLY A 197 -9.95 -8.05 -19.18
N ALA A 198 -9.57 -8.75 -20.26
CA ALA A 198 -10.15 -10.05 -20.60
C ALA A 198 -9.83 -11.10 -19.53
N ASP A 199 -10.75 -12.05 -19.37
CA ASP A 199 -10.62 -13.26 -18.54
C ASP A 199 -10.32 -12.97 -17.06
N GLN A 200 -10.65 -11.77 -16.57
CA GLN A 200 -10.39 -11.38 -15.17
C GLN A 200 -11.26 -12.16 -14.17
N LEU A 201 -12.32 -12.81 -14.63
CA LEU A 201 -13.16 -13.70 -13.84
C LEU A 201 -12.83 -15.18 -14.07
N ASP A 202 -11.91 -15.49 -14.98
CA ASP A 202 -11.46 -16.86 -15.18
C ASP A 202 -10.55 -17.22 -14.02
N TYR A 203 -10.91 -18.28 -13.32
CA TYR A 203 -10.17 -18.77 -12.16
C TYR A 203 -9.50 -20.09 -12.45
N ASP A 204 -8.81 -20.13 -13.58
CA ASP A 204 -8.07 -21.27 -14.05
C ASP A 204 -6.69 -21.42 -13.36
N LEU A 205 -5.93 -22.41 -13.82
CA LEU A 205 -4.57 -22.62 -13.35
C LEU A 205 -3.65 -21.44 -13.74
N GLY A 206 -3.86 -20.82 -14.91
CA GLY A 206 -3.04 -19.72 -15.41
C GLY A 206 -3.11 -18.47 -14.53
N THR A 207 -4.31 -18.06 -14.13
CA THR A 207 -4.55 -16.95 -13.20
C THR A 207 -4.02 -17.25 -11.80
N THR A 208 -4.15 -18.50 -11.33
CA THR A 208 -3.57 -18.94 -10.06
C THR A 208 -2.04 -18.80 -10.07
N ILE A 209 -1.38 -19.24 -11.16
CA ILE A 209 0.07 -19.10 -11.35
C ILE A 209 0.47 -17.62 -11.41
N ALA A 210 -0.30 -16.78 -12.10
CA ALA A 210 -0.05 -15.34 -12.17
C ALA A 210 -0.07 -14.67 -10.79
N VAL A 211 -1.11 -14.92 -10.00
CA VAL A 211 -1.25 -14.37 -8.63
C VAL A 211 -0.14 -14.89 -7.71
N ALA A 212 0.21 -16.18 -7.82
CA ALA A 212 1.34 -16.75 -7.09
C ALA A 212 2.65 -16.07 -7.49
N GLY A 213 2.90 -15.88 -8.79
CA GLY A 213 4.08 -15.19 -9.32
C GLY A 213 4.20 -13.75 -8.83
N ALA A 214 3.11 -12.98 -8.80
CA ALA A 214 3.07 -11.62 -8.24
C ALA A 214 3.38 -11.59 -6.74
N THR A 215 2.79 -12.52 -5.98
CA THR A 215 3.00 -12.67 -4.53
C THR A 215 4.47 -13.01 -4.23
N LEU A 216 5.01 -14.02 -4.92
CA LEU A 216 6.40 -14.45 -4.78
C LEU A 216 7.38 -13.35 -5.19
N THR A 217 7.09 -12.60 -6.27
CA THR A 217 7.90 -11.45 -6.69
C THR A 217 8.03 -10.45 -5.55
N THR A 218 6.91 -10.07 -4.93
CA THR A 218 6.90 -9.08 -3.85
C THR A 218 7.67 -9.58 -2.62
N VAL A 219 7.42 -10.84 -2.20
CA VAL A 219 8.14 -11.46 -1.06
C VAL A 219 9.64 -11.54 -1.33
N GLY A 220 10.04 -12.03 -2.50
CA GLY A 220 11.44 -12.18 -2.89
C GLY A 220 12.17 -10.83 -2.92
N CYS A 221 11.56 -9.81 -3.54
CA CYS A 221 12.10 -8.44 -3.55
C CYS A 221 12.30 -7.91 -2.14
N LEU A 222 11.28 -8.05 -1.30
CA LEU A 222 11.27 -7.55 0.06
C LEU A 222 12.32 -8.25 0.93
N LEU A 223 12.47 -9.58 0.84
CA LEU A 223 13.51 -10.32 1.55
C LEU A 223 14.94 -9.94 1.09
N VAL A 224 15.18 -9.85 -0.22
CA VAL A 224 16.48 -9.48 -0.78
C VAL A 224 16.87 -8.05 -0.40
N MET A 225 15.98 -7.08 -0.63
CA MET A 225 16.27 -5.67 -0.37
C MET A 225 16.41 -5.39 1.13
N TYR A 226 15.53 -5.96 1.95
CA TYR A 226 15.58 -5.79 3.40
C TYR A 226 16.86 -6.38 4.00
N SER A 227 17.28 -7.56 3.52
CA SER A 227 18.52 -8.20 3.96
C SER A 227 19.76 -7.37 3.58
N ASN A 228 19.82 -6.84 2.36
CA ASN A 228 20.96 -6.03 1.90
C ASN A 228 21.08 -4.70 2.67
N VAL A 229 19.96 -4.01 2.96
CA VAL A 229 19.99 -2.77 3.77
C VAL A 229 20.54 -3.02 5.17
N ARG A 230 20.27 -4.19 5.77
CA ARG A 230 20.59 -4.47 7.17
C ARG A 230 21.99 -4.99 7.40
N ARG A 231 22.56 -5.70 6.44
CA ARG A 231 23.88 -6.32 6.62
C ARG A 231 25.00 -5.29 6.61
N VAL A 232 24.95 -4.30 5.71
CA VAL A 232 26.18 -3.50 5.49
C VAL A 232 25.97 -2.09 4.92
N GLY A 233 24.72 -1.62 4.76
CA GLY A 233 24.48 -0.45 3.91
C GLY A 233 25.03 -0.64 2.48
N HIS A 234 25.30 -1.89 2.08
CA HIS A 234 25.81 -2.23 0.76
C HIS A 234 24.69 -2.16 -0.28
N PRO A 235 25.03 -1.79 -1.53
CA PRO A 235 24.10 -1.88 -2.63
C PRO A 235 23.66 -3.34 -2.87
N LEU A 236 22.53 -3.50 -3.56
CA LEU A 236 22.14 -4.79 -4.14
C LEU A 236 23.30 -5.36 -4.97
N GLN A 237 23.54 -6.67 -4.85
CA GLN A 237 24.59 -7.35 -5.60
C GLN A 237 24.16 -7.57 -7.05
N TRP A 238 25.10 -7.83 -7.95
CA TRP A 238 24.79 -8.09 -9.35
C TRP A 238 23.72 -9.19 -9.57
N PRO A 239 23.75 -10.34 -8.86
CA PRO A 239 22.68 -11.33 -8.99
C PRO A 239 21.29 -10.81 -8.56
N ASP A 240 21.24 -9.90 -7.59
CA ASP A 240 19.98 -9.28 -7.15
C ASP A 240 19.43 -8.40 -8.27
N TRP A 241 20.29 -7.59 -8.91
CA TRP A 241 19.90 -6.75 -10.04
C TRP A 241 19.47 -7.56 -11.25
N ALA A 242 20.18 -8.64 -11.57
CA ALA A 242 19.84 -9.51 -12.68
C ALA A 242 18.47 -10.16 -12.48
N LEU A 243 18.17 -10.67 -11.28
CA LEU A 243 16.86 -11.26 -10.97
C LEU A 243 15.73 -10.23 -11.01
N LEU A 244 15.91 -9.08 -10.35
CA LEU A 244 14.91 -8.00 -10.36
C LEU A 244 14.67 -7.46 -11.78
N GLY A 245 15.75 -7.31 -12.56
CA GLY A 245 15.71 -6.89 -13.95
C GLY A 245 14.98 -7.91 -14.83
N ALA A 246 15.25 -9.21 -14.67
CA ALA A 246 14.57 -10.27 -15.41
C ALA A 246 13.07 -10.32 -15.08
N VAL A 247 12.70 -10.30 -13.79
CA VAL A 247 11.30 -10.28 -13.37
C VAL A 247 10.58 -9.03 -13.89
N GLY A 248 11.24 -7.88 -13.81
CA GLY A 248 10.72 -6.62 -14.34
C GLY A 248 10.54 -6.65 -15.86
N PHE A 249 11.52 -7.20 -16.58
CA PHE A 249 11.50 -7.30 -18.03
C PHE A 249 10.35 -8.19 -18.52
N ILE A 250 10.23 -9.40 -17.97
CA ILE A 250 9.15 -10.32 -18.35
C ILE A 250 7.78 -9.71 -18.01
N SER A 251 7.62 -9.13 -16.83
CA SER A 251 6.33 -8.56 -16.41
C SER A 251 5.93 -7.36 -17.28
N LEU A 252 6.83 -6.40 -17.59
CA LEU A 252 6.48 -5.24 -18.44
C LEU A 252 6.34 -5.59 -19.90
N PHE A 253 7.38 -6.20 -20.47
CA PHE A 253 7.53 -6.25 -21.93
C PHE A 253 6.88 -7.49 -22.53
N LEU A 254 6.91 -8.62 -21.80
CA LEU A 254 6.37 -9.88 -22.32
C LEU A 254 4.91 -10.09 -21.88
N LEU A 255 4.60 -9.80 -20.61
CA LEU A 255 3.26 -10.02 -20.04
C LEU A 255 2.41 -8.74 -20.00
N GLY A 256 3.01 -7.55 -20.03
CA GLY A 256 2.29 -6.28 -19.91
C GLY A 256 1.67 -6.02 -18.53
N THR A 257 2.07 -6.76 -17.50
CA THR A 257 1.56 -6.67 -16.14
C THR A 257 2.27 -5.54 -15.37
N ARG A 258 1.88 -4.30 -15.68
CA ARG A 258 2.43 -3.08 -15.06
C ARG A 258 2.33 -3.10 -13.53
N SER A 259 1.26 -3.70 -13.03
CA SER A 259 0.95 -3.76 -11.61
C SER A 259 2.05 -4.45 -10.80
N GLU A 260 2.67 -5.49 -11.34
CA GLU A 260 3.58 -6.34 -10.59
C GLU A 260 4.92 -5.66 -10.28
N ILE A 261 5.22 -4.52 -10.90
CA ILE A 261 6.49 -3.80 -10.75
C ILE A 261 6.37 -2.58 -9.86
N ILE A 262 5.16 -2.04 -9.71
CA ILE A 262 4.92 -0.92 -8.79
C ILE A 262 5.40 -1.31 -7.39
N ALA A 263 5.05 -2.51 -6.91
CA ALA A 263 5.45 -2.96 -5.59
C ALA A 263 6.99 -3.06 -5.44
N PRO A 264 7.74 -3.79 -6.29
CA PRO A 264 9.21 -3.79 -6.28
C PRO A 264 9.86 -2.42 -6.35
N VAL A 265 9.34 -1.50 -7.18
CA VAL A 265 9.88 -0.14 -7.30
C VAL A 265 9.68 0.65 -6.01
N VAL A 266 8.48 0.60 -5.41
CA VAL A 266 8.18 1.26 -4.14
C VAL A 266 9.05 0.69 -3.02
N LEU A 267 9.24 -0.64 -2.97
CA LEU A 267 10.14 -1.30 -2.04
C LEU A 267 11.58 -0.82 -2.22
N PHE A 268 12.07 -0.77 -3.46
CA PHE A 268 13.42 -0.29 -3.76
C PHE A 268 13.62 1.15 -3.26
N LEU A 269 12.67 2.05 -3.56
CA LEU A 269 12.70 3.43 -3.07
C LEU A 269 12.70 3.49 -1.54
N TRP A 270 11.86 2.69 -0.88
CA TRP A 270 11.84 2.57 0.59
C TRP A 270 13.19 2.18 1.16
N PHE A 271 13.77 1.09 0.67
CA PHE A 271 15.05 0.60 1.16
C PHE A 271 16.21 1.55 0.85
N ARG A 272 16.19 2.18 -0.32
CA ARG A 272 17.18 3.16 -0.71
C ARG A 272 17.17 4.38 0.22
N LEU A 273 15.99 4.90 0.57
CA LEU A 273 15.85 6.03 1.48
C LEU A 273 16.20 5.64 2.93
N GLN A 274 15.91 4.40 3.34
CA GLN A 274 16.31 3.90 4.67
C GLN A 274 17.82 3.75 4.83
N SER A 275 18.55 3.45 3.75
CA SER A 275 20.02 3.29 3.76
C SER A 275 20.81 4.55 4.17
N GLY A 276 20.16 5.72 4.28
CA GLY A 276 20.77 6.96 4.76
C GLY A 276 21.74 7.62 3.77
N LYS A 277 22.04 6.96 2.65
CA LYS A 277 22.83 7.52 1.55
C LYS A 277 22.04 8.66 0.89
N LYS A 278 22.73 9.75 0.53
CA LYS A 278 22.13 10.88 -0.20
C LYS A 278 21.47 10.35 -1.46
N PHE A 279 20.18 10.61 -1.60
CA PHE A 279 19.38 10.19 -2.74
C PHE A 279 19.14 11.41 -3.61
N SER A 280 19.67 11.38 -4.83
CA SER A 280 19.37 12.42 -5.81
C SER A 280 17.90 12.29 -6.20
N ILE A 281 17.12 13.37 -6.02
CA ILE A 281 15.71 13.43 -6.41
C ILE A 281 15.51 13.23 -7.92
N TRP A 282 16.55 13.39 -8.73
CA TRP A 282 16.50 13.15 -10.17
C TRP A 282 16.39 11.67 -10.53
N ILE A 283 16.90 10.76 -9.70
CA ILE A 283 16.80 9.31 -9.93
C ILE A 283 15.33 8.84 -9.93
N PRO A 284 14.51 9.11 -8.89
CA PRO A 284 13.11 8.70 -8.90
C PRO A 284 12.32 9.43 -10.00
N ILE A 285 12.64 10.70 -10.28
CA ILE A 285 12.01 11.44 -11.39
C ILE A 285 12.31 10.76 -12.73
N ALA A 286 13.58 10.43 -13.00
CA ALA A 286 13.98 9.72 -14.21
C ALA A 286 13.37 8.31 -14.28
N ALA A 287 13.29 7.59 -13.15
CA ALA A 287 12.66 6.28 -13.10
C ALA A 287 11.14 6.35 -13.38
N VAL A 288 10.44 7.34 -12.82
CA VAL A 288 9.01 7.59 -13.09
C VAL A 288 8.80 8.00 -14.55
N ALA A 289 9.65 8.88 -15.10
CA ALA A 289 9.59 9.28 -16.50
C ALA A 289 9.85 8.10 -17.45
N ALA A 290 10.86 7.27 -17.16
CA ALA A 290 11.16 6.07 -17.92
C ALA A 290 10.02 5.05 -17.84
N ALA A 291 9.48 4.82 -16.64
CA ALA A 291 8.31 3.96 -16.44
C ALA A 291 7.09 4.50 -17.22
N GLY A 292 6.84 5.81 -17.18
CA GLY A 292 5.79 6.47 -17.95
C GLY A 292 5.97 6.28 -19.45
N GLY A 293 7.19 6.45 -19.96
CA GLY A 293 7.51 6.21 -21.38
C GLY A 293 7.31 4.75 -21.78
N ILE A 294 7.75 3.80 -20.96
CA ILE A 294 7.51 2.36 -21.19
C ILE A 294 6.02 2.05 -21.14
N PHE A 295 5.27 2.60 -20.19
CA PHE A 295 3.82 2.39 -20.09
C PHE A 295 3.08 2.96 -21.29
N ALA A 296 3.47 4.14 -21.77
CA ALA A 296 2.93 4.72 -22.99
C ALA A 296 3.22 3.84 -24.20
N LEU A 297 4.46 3.36 -24.33
CA LEU A 297 4.84 2.43 -25.40
C LEU A 297 4.02 1.13 -25.33
N VAL A 298 3.94 0.48 -24.17
CA VAL A 298 3.13 -0.73 -23.97
C VAL A 298 1.65 -0.46 -24.24
N ALA A 299 1.15 0.73 -23.93
CA ALA A 299 -0.23 1.11 -24.26
C ALA A 299 -0.45 1.23 -25.79
N GLN A 300 0.51 1.80 -26.52
CA GLN A 300 0.46 1.90 -27.99
C GLN A 300 0.62 0.53 -28.67
N LEU A 301 1.42 -0.34 -28.08
CA LEU A 301 1.72 -1.68 -28.58
C LEU A 301 0.59 -2.69 -28.35
N ARG A 302 -0.27 -2.47 -27.37
CA ARG A 302 -1.47 -3.29 -27.19
C ARG A 302 -2.42 -3.06 -28.36
N VAL A 303 -3.07 -4.13 -28.80
CA VAL A 303 -4.17 -4.04 -29.77
C VAL A 303 -5.18 -3.05 -29.22
N LYS A 304 -5.22 -1.86 -29.82
CA LYS A 304 -6.30 -0.91 -29.55
C LYS A 304 -7.58 -1.60 -29.98
N SER A 305 -8.59 -1.57 -29.11
CA SER A 305 -9.94 -1.85 -29.59
C SER A 305 -10.18 -0.90 -30.77
N PRO A 306 -10.70 -1.36 -31.92
CA PRO A 306 -11.00 -0.49 -33.08
C PRO A 306 -11.83 0.73 -32.69
N ASP A 307 -12.61 0.60 -31.62
CA ASP A 307 -13.52 1.63 -31.11
C ASP A 307 -12.91 2.48 -29.97
N ALA A 308 -11.63 2.33 -29.64
CA ALA A 308 -10.99 3.07 -28.56
C ALA A 308 -10.86 4.56 -28.93
N PRO A 309 -11.56 5.48 -28.24
CA PRO A 309 -11.51 6.90 -28.59
C PRO A 309 -10.11 7.48 -28.34
N ASP A 310 -9.71 8.45 -29.16
CA ASP A 310 -8.51 9.23 -28.91
C ASP A 310 -8.77 10.23 -27.78
N TYR A 311 -8.18 9.94 -26.62
CA TYR A 311 -8.28 10.81 -25.44
C TYR A 311 -7.05 11.72 -25.31
N PRO A 312 -7.22 12.96 -24.81
CA PRO A 312 -6.10 13.79 -24.40
C PRO A 312 -5.15 13.05 -23.45
N ALA A 313 -3.85 13.33 -23.55
CA ALA A 313 -2.82 12.67 -22.74
C ALA A 313 -3.09 12.77 -21.23
N ILE A 314 -3.64 13.91 -20.77
CA ILE A 314 -3.98 14.11 -19.36
C ILE A 314 -5.13 13.21 -18.90
N GLU A 315 -6.15 12.98 -19.74
CA GLU A 315 -7.24 12.06 -19.41
C GLU A 315 -6.72 10.64 -19.31
N SER A 316 -5.84 10.22 -20.23
CA SER A 316 -5.19 8.91 -20.19
C SER A 316 -4.40 8.65 -18.89
N LEU A 317 -3.78 9.69 -18.31
CA LEU A 317 -3.11 9.59 -17.00
C LEU A 317 -4.10 9.46 -15.84
N LEU A 318 -5.23 10.15 -15.92
CA LEU A 318 -6.22 10.18 -14.85
C LEU A 318 -7.10 8.92 -14.82
N VAL A 319 -7.27 8.25 -15.95
CA VAL A 319 -8.10 7.03 -16.10
C VAL A 319 -7.68 5.93 -15.14
N ASP A 320 -6.38 5.70 -15.03
CA ASP A 320 -5.84 4.70 -14.11
C ASP A 320 -6.08 5.06 -12.64
N THR A 321 -6.48 6.30 -12.34
CA THR A 321 -6.80 6.74 -10.99
C THR A 321 -8.27 7.07 -10.76
N SER A 322 -9.08 7.23 -11.80
CA SER A 322 -10.47 7.69 -11.66
C SER A 322 -11.45 6.58 -11.25
N SER A 323 -11.05 5.30 -11.33
CA SER A 323 -11.91 4.16 -10.98
C SER A 323 -12.62 4.29 -9.62
N PRO A 324 -11.98 4.70 -8.49
CA PRO A 324 -12.68 4.84 -7.22
C PRO A 324 -13.83 5.85 -7.26
N ILE A 325 -13.68 6.92 -8.04
CA ILE A 325 -14.69 7.98 -8.13
C ILE A 325 -15.90 7.49 -8.94
N LEU A 326 -15.67 6.81 -10.06
CA LEU A 326 -16.75 6.21 -10.86
C LEU A 326 -17.59 5.27 -10.01
N LEU A 327 -16.93 4.29 -9.38
CA LEU A 327 -17.61 3.25 -8.60
C LEU A 327 -18.38 3.86 -7.45
N THR A 328 -17.78 4.81 -6.73
CA THR A 328 -18.43 5.49 -5.60
C THR A 328 -19.61 6.32 -6.07
N SER A 329 -19.52 6.95 -7.24
CA SER A 329 -20.62 7.75 -7.78
C SER A 329 -21.82 6.86 -8.13
N ASN A 330 -21.57 5.72 -8.76
CA ASN A 330 -22.62 4.75 -9.07
C ASN A 330 -23.24 4.17 -7.79
N VAL A 331 -22.42 3.74 -6.83
CA VAL A 331 -22.92 3.22 -5.54
C VAL A 331 -23.70 4.29 -4.79
N ALA A 332 -23.21 5.53 -4.71
CA ALA A 332 -23.91 6.60 -4.00
C ALA A 332 -25.20 7.06 -4.68
N ALA A 333 -25.35 6.81 -5.99
CA ALA A 333 -26.60 7.07 -6.70
C ALA A 333 -27.67 5.99 -6.45
N LEU A 334 -27.24 4.76 -6.14
CA LEU A 334 -28.12 3.60 -5.96
C LEU A 334 -28.33 3.22 -4.49
N VAL A 335 -27.42 3.60 -3.60
CA VAL A 335 -27.45 3.26 -2.17
C VAL A 335 -27.46 4.55 -1.35
N PRO A 336 -28.45 4.78 -0.48
CA PRO A 336 -29.51 3.85 -0.05
C PRO A 336 -30.83 3.97 -0.84
N SER A 337 -30.85 4.66 -1.97
CA SER A 337 -32.10 5.03 -2.68
C SER A 337 -32.83 3.84 -3.32
N SER A 338 -32.09 2.95 -3.98
CA SER A 338 -32.62 1.78 -4.70
C SER A 338 -32.32 0.47 -3.96
N THR A 339 -31.21 0.42 -3.26
CA THR A 339 -30.76 -0.76 -2.50
C THR A 339 -30.28 -0.31 -1.12
N ASP A 340 -30.64 -1.08 -0.09
CA ASP A 340 -30.14 -0.84 1.26
C ASP A 340 -28.61 -1.00 1.35
N PHE A 341 -28.04 -0.46 2.43
CA PHE A 341 -26.64 -0.73 2.74
C PHE A 341 -26.40 -2.23 2.95
N TYR A 342 -25.18 -2.68 2.66
CA TYR A 342 -24.83 -4.10 2.73
C TYR A 342 -24.44 -4.56 4.15
N PHE A 343 -24.36 -3.62 5.10
CA PHE A 343 -24.15 -3.83 6.54
C PHE A 343 -22.96 -4.75 6.88
N GLY A 344 -21.91 -4.76 6.07
CA GLY A 344 -20.68 -5.51 6.31
C GLY A 344 -20.64 -6.89 5.64
N SER A 345 -21.67 -7.27 4.90
CA SER A 345 -21.74 -8.58 4.24
C SER A 345 -20.56 -8.82 3.30
N THR A 346 -20.10 -7.80 2.55
CA THR A 346 -18.97 -7.95 1.63
C THR A 346 -17.64 -8.14 2.37
N TYR A 347 -17.47 -7.51 3.53
CA TYR A 347 -16.30 -7.72 4.39
C TYR A 347 -16.31 -9.11 5.03
N LEU A 348 -17.47 -9.58 5.47
CA LEU A 348 -17.61 -10.94 6.00
C LEU A 348 -17.30 -11.99 4.92
N GLU A 349 -17.77 -11.76 3.70
CA GLU A 349 -17.45 -12.62 2.57
C GLU A 349 -15.95 -12.64 2.28
N ALA A 350 -15.31 -11.46 2.28
CA ALA A 350 -13.88 -11.36 2.13
C ALA A 350 -13.11 -12.15 3.20
N LEU A 351 -13.62 -12.22 4.43
CA LEU A 351 -13.04 -13.06 5.50
C LEU A 351 -13.21 -14.56 5.24
N LYS A 352 -14.37 -15.03 4.78
CA LYS A 352 -14.58 -16.44 4.43
C LYS A 352 -13.60 -16.89 3.35
N PHE A 353 -13.41 -16.06 2.34
CA PHE A 353 -12.54 -16.37 1.20
C PHE A 353 -11.06 -16.06 1.45
N MET A 354 -10.63 -15.80 2.69
CA MET A 354 -9.20 -15.66 3.03
C MET A 354 -8.39 -16.94 2.81
N LEU A 355 -9.04 -18.10 2.79
CA LEU A 355 -8.40 -19.37 2.44
C LEU A 355 -7.89 -19.37 0.98
N PRO A 356 -6.88 -20.20 0.64
CA PRO A 356 -6.47 -20.38 -0.74
C PRO A 356 -7.66 -20.72 -1.63
N GLY A 357 -7.73 -20.13 -2.84
CA GLY A 357 -8.91 -20.18 -3.70
C GLY A 357 -9.57 -21.55 -3.85
N PRO A 358 -8.80 -22.62 -4.19
CA PRO A 358 -9.36 -23.97 -4.32
C PRO A 358 -10.02 -24.49 -3.03
N VAL A 359 -9.41 -24.19 -1.87
CA VAL A 359 -9.93 -24.60 -0.55
C VAL A 359 -11.17 -23.78 -0.20
N ALA A 360 -11.12 -22.47 -0.39
CA ALA A 360 -12.25 -21.58 -0.12
C ALA A 360 -13.47 -21.99 -0.95
N ARG A 361 -13.28 -22.30 -2.24
CA ARG A 361 -14.38 -22.72 -3.12
C ARG A 361 -14.96 -24.07 -2.79
N ALA A 362 -14.10 -25.03 -2.45
CA ALA A 362 -14.57 -26.34 -2.00
C ALA A 362 -15.45 -26.24 -0.74
N LEU A 363 -15.18 -25.26 0.13
CA LEU A 363 -15.91 -25.07 1.39
C LEU A 363 -17.13 -24.14 1.27
N PHE A 364 -17.03 -23.09 0.47
CA PHE A 364 -18.00 -21.98 0.46
C PHE A 364 -18.63 -21.71 -0.91
N GLY A 365 -18.25 -22.43 -1.97
CA GLY A 365 -18.68 -22.16 -3.34
C GLY A 365 -17.96 -20.97 -3.98
N GLU A 366 -18.51 -20.40 -5.03
CA GLU A 366 -17.94 -19.23 -5.69
C GLU A 366 -18.11 -17.94 -4.85
N PRO A 367 -17.16 -16.98 -4.91
CA PRO A 367 -17.15 -15.78 -4.07
C PRO A 367 -18.15 -14.70 -4.56
N THR A 368 -19.44 -15.03 -4.57
CA THR A 368 -20.52 -14.16 -5.07
C THR A 368 -20.87 -13.01 -4.13
N GLY A 369 -20.44 -13.03 -2.86
CA GLY A 369 -20.72 -11.94 -1.91
C GLY A 369 -19.63 -10.86 -1.80
N THR A 370 -18.60 -10.88 -2.63
CA THR A 370 -17.47 -9.93 -2.53
C THR A 370 -17.86 -8.52 -2.95
N GLY A 371 -17.12 -7.50 -2.52
CA GLY A 371 -17.43 -6.10 -2.86
C GLY A 371 -17.46 -5.85 -4.37
N ALA A 372 -16.52 -6.45 -5.11
CA ALA A 372 -16.51 -6.36 -6.57
C ALA A 372 -17.71 -7.06 -7.23
N PHE A 373 -18.13 -8.23 -6.73
CA PHE A 373 -19.29 -8.95 -7.26
C PHE A 373 -20.60 -8.23 -6.92
N ALA A 374 -20.78 -7.84 -5.66
CA ALA A 374 -21.91 -7.05 -5.18
C ALA A 374 -22.12 -5.77 -6.00
N TYR A 375 -21.03 -5.09 -6.35
CA TYR A 375 -21.12 -3.90 -7.21
C TYR A 375 -21.60 -4.23 -8.63
N ARG A 376 -21.17 -5.35 -9.23
CA ARG A 376 -21.61 -5.75 -10.56
C ARG A 376 -23.11 -6.04 -10.58
N ASP A 377 -23.58 -6.77 -9.58
CA ASP A 377 -25.01 -7.06 -9.42
C ASP A 377 -25.81 -5.77 -9.25
N LEU A 378 -25.28 -4.81 -8.47
CA LEU A 378 -25.93 -3.52 -8.25
C LEU A 378 -26.13 -2.70 -9.53
N ILE A 379 -25.26 -2.85 -10.53
CA ILE A 379 -25.34 -2.13 -11.80
C ILE A 379 -25.79 -3.02 -12.98
N ASP A 380 -26.32 -4.21 -12.70
CA ASP A 380 -26.73 -5.22 -13.68
C ASP A 380 -25.64 -5.55 -14.74
N PHE A 381 -24.36 -5.56 -14.32
CA PHE A 381 -23.25 -5.81 -15.21
C PHE A 381 -22.99 -7.31 -15.43
N THR A 382 -23.51 -7.83 -16.55
CA THR A 382 -23.53 -9.27 -16.87
C THR A 382 -22.35 -9.78 -17.70
N PHE A 383 -21.46 -8.90 -18.18
CA PHE A 383 -20.36 -9.34 -19.06
C PHE A 383 -19.32 -10.16 -18.27
N SER A 384 -19.29 -11.48 -18.50
CA SER A 384 -18.48 -12.44 -17.74
C SER A 384 -16.98 -12.36 -18.00
N GLY A 385 -16.55 -11.79 -19.13
CA GLY A 385 -15.12 -11.70 -19.49
C GLY A 385 -14.39 -10.48 -18.94
N GLN A 386 -15.09 -9.51 -18.34
CA GLN A 386 -14.48 -8.24 -17.92
C GLN A 386 -14.58 -8.09 -16.42
N GLY A 387 -13.45 -7.92 -15.75
CA GLY A 387 -13.42 -7.61 -14.32
C GLY A 387 -13.50 -6.10 -14.09
N TRP A 388 -13.98 -5.75 -12.89
CA TRP A 388 -13.96 -4.38 -12.40
C TRP A 388 -13.01 -4.31 -11.21
N GLY A 389 -12.01 -3.46 -11.30
CA GLY A 389 -11.28 -3.06 -10.10
C GLY A 389 -12.27 -2.31 -9.23
N PHE A 390 -12.61 -2.84 -8.06
CA PHE A 390 -13.46 -2.14 -7.09
C PHE A 390 -12.64 -1.09 -6.34
N SER A 391 -13.16 -0.51 -5.25
CA SER A 391 -12.34 0.37 -4.42
C SER A 391 -12.72 0.28 -2.95
N LEU A 392 -11.71 0.37 -2.08
CA LEU A 392 -11.92 0.40 -0.63
C LEU A 392 -12.91 1.48 -0.18
N PRO A 393 -12.81 2.76 -0.62
CA PRO A 393 -13.76 3.77 -0.17
C PRO A 393 -15.18 3.51 -0.69
N THR A 394 -15.32 2.94 -1.90
CA THR A 394 -16.62 2.53 -2.42
C THR A 394 -17.22 1.41 -1.57
N GLU A 395 -16.46 0.38 -1.25
CA GLU A 395 -16.94 -0.75 -0.44
C GLU A 395 -17.35 -0.31 0.97
N ALA A 396 -16.57 0.60 1.57
CA ALA A 396 -16.89 1.17 2.87
C ALA A 396 -18.23 1.93 2.84
N TYR A 397 -18.48 2.68 1.78
CA TYR A 397 -19.75 3.37 1.57
C TYR A 397 -20.90 2.40 1.28
N LEU A 398 -20.68 1.40 0.42
CA LEU A 398 -21.67 0.35 0.09
C LEU A 398 -22.18 -0.35 1.35
N ASN A 399 -21.31 -0.59 2.33
CA ASN A 399 -21.67 -1.31 3.55
C ASN A 399 -22.26 -0.43 4.65
N PHE A 400 -21.77 0.80 4.83
CA PHE A 400 -22.14 1.62 6.00
C PHE A 400 -22.23 3.12 5.72
N GLY A 401 -22.36 3.52 4.45
CA GLY A 401 -22.41 4.92 4.02
C GLY A 401 -21.18 5.73 4.45
N PHE A 402 -21.38 7.01 4.76
CA PHE A 402 -20.29 7.90 5.18
C PHE A 402 -19.58 7.44 6.46
N VAL A 403 -20.29 6.78 7.38
CA VAL A 403 -19.69 6.26 8.62
C VAL A 403 -18.68 5.17 8.30
N GLY A 404 -19.01 4.26 7.39
CA GLY A 404 -18.09 3.22 6.92
C GLY A 404 -16.81 3.80 6.35
N VAL A 405 -16.93 4.82 5.50
CA VAL A 405 -15.78 5.50 4.88
C VAL A 405 -14.83 6.04 5.96
N VAL A 406 -15.36 6.76 6.96
CA VAL A 406 -14.55 7.31 8.05
C VAL A 406 -13.88 6.21 8.86
N VAL A 407 -14.64 5.18 9.25
CA VAL A 407 -14.12 4.09 10.08
C VAL A 407 -13.05 3.28 9.34
N ILE A 408 -13.34 2.81 8.13
CA ILE A 408 -12.44 1.94 7.38
C ILE A 408 -11.18 2.69 6.94
N ALA A 409 -11.31 3.90 6.37
CA ALA A 409 -10.14 4.69 5.99
C ALA A 409 -9.32 5.11 7.21
N GLY A 410 -9.97 5.42 8.33
CA GLY A 410 -9.31 5.68 9.62
C GLY A 410 -8.53 4.48 10.14
N LEU A 411 -9.10 3.27 10.07
CA LEU A 411 -8.41 2.02 10.44
C LEU A 411 -7.21 1.74 9.54
N VAL A 412 -7.33 1.96 8.23
CA VAL A 412 -6.20 1.81 7.29
C VAL A 412 -5.11 2.82 7.59
N GLY A 413 -5.46 4.09 7.80
CA GLY A 413 -4.50 5.11 8.22
C GLY A 413 -3.79 4.75 9.52
N TRP A 414 -4.54 4.28 10.52
CA TRP A 414 -3.98 3.82 11.78
C TRP A 414 -3.02 2.64 11.57
N LEU A 415 -3.39 1.65 10.75
CA LEU A 415 -2.54 0.51 10.44
C LEU A 415 -1.23 0.95 9.77
N PHE A 416 -1.29 1.84 8.78
CA PHE A 416 -0.09 2.41 8.15
C PHE A 416 0.80 3.14 9.16
N GLY A 417 0.20 3.97 10.02
CA GLY A 417 0.91 4.65 11.10
C GLY A 417 1.58 3.66 12.05
N ARG A 418 0.87 2.63 12.52
CA ARG A 418 1.43 1.61 13.42
C ARG A 418 2.52 0.78 12.75
N ALA A 419 2.30 0.34 11.52
CA ALA A 419 3.28 -0.41 10.76
C ALA A 419 4.56 0.41 10.53
N TYR A 420 4.44 1.69 10.17
CA TYR A 420 5.60 2.58 10.02
C TYR A 420 6.40 2.65 11.32
N LEU A 421 5.70 2.74 12.45
CA LEU A 421 6.35 2.79 13.75
C LEU A 421 7.09 1.48 14.06
N TRP A 422 6.48 0.33 13.78
CA TRP A 422 7.12 -0.98 13.93
C TRP A 422 8.33 -1.18 13.03
N ALA A 423 8.25 -0.75 11.78
CA ALA A 423 9.34 -0.85 10.81
C ALA A 423 10.58 -0.03 11.22
N ASN A 424 10.38 1.04 12.00
CA ASN A 424 11.46 1.89 12.50
C ASN A 424 11.84 1.59 13.97
N GLU A 425 11.37 0.50 14.56
CA GLU A 425 11.76 0.09 15.91
C GLU A 425 13.07 -0.74 15.89
N PRO A 426 14.14 -0.31 16.60
CA PRO A 426 15.44 -0.98 16.54
C PRO A 426 15.43 -2.47 16.92
N HIS A 427 14.47 -2.88 17.76
CA HIS A 427 14.32 -4.26 18.23
C HIS A 427 13.39 -5.11 17.34
N ASN A 428 12.55 -4.48 16.50
CA ASN A 428 11.62 -5.19 15.62
C ASN A 428 12.25 -5.63 14.31
N VAL A 429 13.50 -5.26 14.09
CA VAL A 429 14.32 -5.62 12.95
C VAL A 429 13.97 -7.07 12.57
N ASN A 430 14.33 -8.11 13.31
CA ASN A 430 14.10 -9.51 12.87
C ASN A 430 12.68 -10.06 13.11
N ARG A 431 11.66 -9.20 13.11
CA ARG A 431 10.27 -9.60 13.34
C ARG A 431 9.44 -9.33 12.10
N LEU A 432 8.38 -10.12 11.94
CA LEU A 432 7.39 -9.94 10.88
C LEU A 432 6.87 -8.49 10.81
N SER A 433 6.71 -7.84 11.97
CA SER A 433 6.21 -6.46 12.08
C SER A 433 7.03 -5.43 11.30
N ALA A 434 8.34 -5.66 11.09
CA ALA A 434 9.17 -4.73 10.34
C ALA A 434 8.92 -4.76 8.81
N TYR A 435 8.26 -5.80 8.33
CA TYR A 435 7.93 -5.98 6.92
C TYR A 435 6.53 -5.46 6.56
N VAL A 436 5.67 -5.24 7.56
CA VAL A 436 4.28 -4.81 7.34
C VAL A 436 4.22 -3.46 6.63
N TYR A 437 5.00 -2.47 7.06
CA TYR A 437 4.95 -1.14 6.43
C TYR A 437 5.42 -1.12 4.97
N PRO A 438 6.63 -1.61 4.63
CA PRO A 438 7.05 -1.61 3.23
C PRO A 438 6.08 -2.38 2.33
N LEU A 439 5.48 -3.46 2.85
CA LEU A 439 4.46 -4.22 2.13
C LEU A 439 3.19 -3.39 1.89
N LEU A 440 2.62 -2.80 2.94
CA LEU A 440 1.45 -1.91 2.84
C LEU A 440 1.69 -0.76 1.86
N LEU A 441 2.86 -0.12 1.96
CA LEU A 441 3.26 0.97 1.07
C LEU A 441 3.34 0.50 -0.38
N SER A 442 3.91 -0.68 -0.63
CA SER A 442 4.06 -1.25 -1.98
C SER A 442 2.74 -1.64 -2.63
N TYR A 443 1.75 -2.06 -1.84
CA TYR A 443 0.43 -2.45 -2.32
C TYR A 443 -0.59 -1.32 -2.32
N LEU A 444 -0.29 -0.15 -1.75
CA LEU A 444 -1.23 0.96 -1.70
C LEU A 444 -1.88 1.29 -3.06
N PRO A 445 -1.14 1.33 -4.19
CA PRO A 445 -1.75 1.61 -5.49
C PRO A 445 -2.77 0.58 -5.96
N PHE A 446 -2.57 -0.69 -5.59
CA PHE A 446 -3.52 -1.76 -5.88
C PHE A 446 -4.66 -1.77 -4.88
N GLY A 447 -4.35 -1.53 -3.61
CA GLY A 447 -5.34 -1.62 -2.55
C GLY A 447 -6.44 -0.58 -2.71
N LEU A 448 -6.11 0.65 -3.11
CA LEU A 448 -7.16 1.63 -3.42
C LEU A 448 -8.04 1.25 -4.62
N ARG A 449 -7.59 0.34 -5.48
CA ARG A 449 -8.29 -0.12 -6.70
C ARG A 449 -8.75 -1.58 -6.60
N SER A 450 -8.94 -2.07 -5.38
CA SER A 450 -9.36 -3.44 -5.10
C SER A 450 -10.39 -3.44 -3.99
N ASP A 451 -11.19 -4.50 -3.92
CA ASP A 451 -12.08 -4.77 -2.79
C ASP A 451 -11.27 -5.25 -1.56
N ALA A 452 -11.96 -5.47 -0.45
CA ALA A 452 -11.38 -5.91 0.81
C ALA A 452 -10.71 -7.28 0.67
N LEU A 453 -11.28 -8.20 -0.11
CA LEU A 453 -10.74 -9.54 -0.31
C LEU A 453 -9.36 -9.47 -1.00
N GLY A 454 -9.28 -8.78 -2.14
CA GLY A 454 -8.03 -8.63 -2.89
C GLY A 454 -6.96 -7.93 -2.07
N GLN A 455 -7.33 -6.88 -1.32
CA GLN A 455 -6.43 -6.18 -0.40
C GLN A 455 -5.89 -7.08 0.71
N MET A 456 -6.78 -7.77 1.43
CA MET A 456 -6.38 -8.62 2.55
C MET A 456 -5.46 -9.74 2.09
N LYS A 457 -5.76 -10.42 0.96
CA LYS A 457 -4.89 -11.46 0.41
C LYS A 457 -3.52 -10.92 -0.01
N SER A 458 -3.49 -9.78 -0.68
CA SER A 458 -2.25 -9.14 -1.14
C SER A 458 -1.31 -8.76 0.01
N ILE A 459 -1.83 -8.57 1.22
CA ILE A 459 -1.02 -8.26 2.40
C ILE A 459 -0.72 -9.54 3.20
N ILE A 460 -1.74 -10.34 3.50
CA ILE A 460 -1.62 -11.47 4.42
C ILE A 460 -0.77 -12.59 3.82
N TYR A 461 -0.93 -12.93 2.54
CA TYR A 461 -0.19 -14.05 1.94
C TYR A 461 1.32 -13.79 1.89
N PRO A 462 1.81 -12.62 1.43
CA PRO A 462 3.23 -12.30 1.57
C PRO A 462 3.74 -12.38 3.01
N LEU A 463 2.96 -11.88 3.99
CA LEU A 463 3.36 -11.94 5.40
C LEU A 463 3.45 -13.37 5.93
N LEU A 464 2.55 -14.27 5.52
CA LEU A 464 2.61 -15.68 5.90
C LEU A 464 3.85 -16.37 5.33
N ILE A 465 4.22 -16.08 4.08
CA ILE A 465 5.44 -16.62 3.48
C ILE A 465 6.67 -16.10 4.23
N ILE A 466 6.73 -14.78 4.48
CA ILE A 466 7.84 -14.16 5.25
C ILE A 466 7.92 -14.77 6.66
N LEU A 467 6.78 -14.97 7.33
CA LEU A 467 6.74 -15.63 8.64
C LEU A 467 7.33 -17.03 8.56
N GLY A 468 6.97 -17.83 7.55
CA GLY A 468 7.56 -19.14 7.31
C GLY A 468 9.08 -19.09 7.18
N VAL A 469 9.60 -18.15 6.37
CA VAL A 469 11.04 -17.95 6.20
C VAL A 469 11.72 -17.61 7.54
N LEU A 470 11.15 -16.68 8.31
CA LEU A 470 11.70 -16.29 9.61
C LEU A 470 11.67 -17.42 10.65
N LEU A 471 10.65 -18.29 10.62
CA LEU A 471 10.56 -19.46 11.49
C LEU A 471 11.62 -20.51 11.13
N VAL A 472 11.79 -20.80 9.83
CA VAL A 472 12.83 -21.73 9.34
C VAL A 472 14.23 -21.19 9.68
N GLU A 473 14.47 -19.91 9.46
CA GLU A 473 15.73 -19.25 9.82
C GLU A 473 16.04 -19.43 11.32
N ARG A 474 15.06 -19.14 12.18
CA ARG A 474 15.21 -19.29 13.64
C ARG A 474 15.49 -20.74 14.03
N TRP A 475 14.81 -21.70 13.42
CA TRP A 475 15.01 -23.11 13.67
C TRP A 475 16.42 -23.57 13.27
N LEU A 476 16.90 -23.22 12.07
CA LEU A 476 18.25 -23.55 11.61
C LEU A 476 19.35 -22.98 12.52
N LEU A 477 19.19 -21.73 12.96
CA LEU A 477 20.14 -21.09 13.86
C LEU A 477 20.16 -21.73 15.24
N SER A 478 19.00 -22.18 15.75
CA SER A 478 18.93 -22.88 17.04
C SER A 478 19.68 -24.22 17.01
N ARG A 479 19.67 -24.94 15.89
CA ARG A 479 20.41 -26.20 15.73
C ARG A 479 21.92 -25.98 15.66
N ASN A 480 22.37 -24.95 14.93
CA ASN A 480 23.78 -24.64 14.81
C ASN A 480 24.39 -24.15 16.14
N ALA A 481 23.61 -23.46 16.97
CA ALA A 481 24.05 -23.07 18.32
C ALA A 481 24.29 -24.31 19.21
N ALA A 482 23.38 -25.28 19.18
CA ALA A 482 23.50 -26.52 19.96
C ALA A 482 24.75 -27.34 19.57
N SER A 483 25.15 -27.34 18.29
CA SER A 483 26.35 -28.05 17.84
C SER A 483 27.67 -27.42 18.29
N VAL A 484 27.68 -26.09 18.52
CA VAL A 484 28.89 -25.37 18.97
C VAL A 484 29.13 -25.59 20.47
N ASP A 485 28.05 -25.65 21.27
CA ASP A 485 28.16 -25.90 22.72
C ASP A 485 28.50 -27.35 23.08
N SER A 486 28.31 -28.31 22.15
CA SER A 486 28.74 -29.70 22.32
C SER A 486 30.24 -29.93 22.01
N GLY A 487 30.95 -28.93 21.48
CA GLY A 487 32.41 -28.97 21.42
C GLY A 487 33.03 -28.84 22.82
N PRO A 488 34.18 -29.46 23.11
CA PRO A 488 34.78 -29.40 24.46
C PRO A 488 35.00 -27.95 24.89
N GLN A 489 34.16 -27.46 25.81
CA GLN A 489 34.19 -26.10 26.39
C GLN A 489 35.49 -25.77 27.16
N TRP A 490 36.49 -26.66 27.13
CA TRP A 490 37.60 -26.70 28.07
C TRP A 490 38.83 -25.84 27.74
N GLN A 491 38.88 -25.08 26.64
CA GLN A 491 40.13 -24.37 26.25
C GLN A 491 40.10 -22.83 26.26
N TRP A 492 38.95 -22.17 26.31
CA TRP A 492 38.93 -20.68 26.24
C TRP A 492 39.00 -19.99 27.61
N ARG A 493 38.75 -20.72 28.71
CA ARG A 493 38.81 -20.16 30.08
C ARG A 493 40.23 -20.07 30.65
N THR A 494 41.23 -20.70 30.03
CA THR A 494 42.62 -20.72 30.52
C THR A 494 43.54 -19.67 29.88
N LEU A 495 43.07 -18.89 28.89
CA LEU A 495 43.91 -17.93 28.15
C LEU A 495 43.52 -16.47 28.28
N LEU A 496 42.54 -16.12 29.12
CA LEU A 496 42.37 -14.72 29.50
C LEU A 496 43.40 -14.39 30.58
N PRO A 497 44.43 -13.56 30.28
CA PRO A 497 45.36 -13.12 31.31
C PRO A 497 44.55 -12.46 32.41
N ARG A 498 44.71 -12.92 33.65
CA ARG A 498 44.24 -12.21 34.84
C ARG A 498 44.68 -10.75 34.64
N ARG A 499 43.73 -9.84 34.44
CA ARG A 499 43.99 -8.41 34.57
C ARG A 499 44.60 -8.23 35.94
N GLY A 500 45.90 -7.99 35.97
CA GLY A 500 46.57 -7.54 37.18
C GLY A 500 45.81 -6.32 37.67
N SER A 501 45.46 -6.34 38.96
CA SER A 501 45.11 -5.14 39.69
C SER A 501 46.25 -4.15 39.46
N LEU A 502 45.95 -3.04 38.79
CA LEU A 502 46.78 -1.85 38.91
C LEU A 502 46.42 -1.26 40.28
N ASP A 503 47.35 -1.43 41.22
CA ASP A 503 47.41 -0.68 42.48
C ASP A 503 47.66 0.81 42.21
#